data_AF-A0A0F0GHY6-F1
#
_entry.id   AF-A0A0F0GHY6-F1
#
_cell.length_a   1.000
_cell.length_b   1.000
_cell.length_c   1.000
_cell.angle_alpha   90.00
_cell.angle_beta   90.00
_cell.angle_gamma   90.00
#
_symmetry.space_group_name_H-M   'P 1'
#
loop_
_entity.id
_entity.type
_entity.pdbx_description
1 polymer ?
#
loop_
_entity_poly.entity_id
_entity_poly.type
_entity_poly.pdbx_seq_one_letter_code
_entity_poly.pdbx_strand_id
1 'polypeptide(L)' 'MTIKWDALLQVFGATLLVTLLVVTLFVLGIRALSSDKKGPAVASFAGCVAVVLYGLSLIIL' A
#
# COMPACT_ATOMS: atom_id res chain seq x y z
N MET A 1 -13.21 23.13 21.88
CA MET A 1 -12.45 22.28 20.93
C MET A 1 -12.47 20.85 21.46
N THR A 2 -13.43 20.05 21.01
CA THR A 2 -13.50 18.62 21.36
C THR A 2 -12.71 17.82 20.34
N ILE A 3 -11.57 17.26 20.75
CA ILE A 3 -10.77 16.39 19.88
C ILE A 3 -11.55 15.10 19.65
N LYS A 4 -11.81 14.80 18.37
CA LYS A 4 -12.43 13.54 17.96
C LYS A 4 -11.34 12.46 17.93
N TRP A 5 -11.02 11.92 19.10
CA TRP A 5 -10.02 10.86 19.29
C TRP A 5 -10.25 9.65 18.38
N ASP A 6 -11.52 9.34 18.10
CA ASP A 6 -11.94 8.30 17.17
C ASP A 6 -11.46 8.54 15.73
N ALA A 7 -11.61 9.77 15.22
CA ALA A 7 -11.17 10.13 13.87
C ALA A 7 -9.64 10.09 13.73
N LEU A 8 -8.90 10.46 14.79
CA LEU A 8 -7.44 10.36 14.81
C LEU A 8 -6.98 8.92 14.70
N LEU A 9 -7.59 8.01 15.47
CA LEU A 9 -7.27 6.59 15.43
C LEU A 9 -7.62 5.97 14.09
N GLN A 10 -8.72 6.39 13.47
CA GLN A 10 -9.14 5.93 12.15
C GLN A 10 -8.13 6.30 11.07
N VAL A 11 -7.66 7.54 11.01
CA VAL A 11 -6.66 7.97 10.01
C VAL A 11 -5.34 7.26 10.26
N PHE A 12 -4.89 7.19 11.51
CA PHE A 12 -3.69 6.46 11.88
C PHE A 12 -3.76 4.99 11.45
N GLY A 13 -4.87 4.32 11.77
CA GLY A 13 -5.10 2.92 11.42
C GLY A 13 -5.11 2.70 9.91
N ALA A 14 -5.81 3.57 9.16
CA ALA A 14 -5.83 3.49 7.70
C ALA A 14 -4.43 3.64 7.09
N THR A 15 -3.65 4.64 7.54
CA THR A 15 -2.28 4.85 7.05
C THR A 15 -1.36 3.68 7.41
N LEU A 16 -1.46 3.15 8.63
CA LEU A 16 -0.70 1.99 9.07
C LEU A 16 -0.99 0.77 8.19
N LEU A 17 -2.27 0.46 7.97
CA LEU A 17 -2.70 -0.69 7.17
C LEU A 17 -2.23 -0.58 5.72
N VAL A 18 -2.41 0.59 5.10
CA VAL A 18 -1.94 0.82 3.73
C VAL A 18 -0.42 0.70 3.63
N THR A 19 0.31 1.22 4.62
CA THR A 19 1.78 1.12 4.66
C THR A 19 2.22 -0.33 4.75
N LEU A 20 1.63 -1.12 5.67
CA LEU A 20 1.93 -2.54 5.81
C LEU A 20 1.61 -3.31 4.53
N LEU A 21 0.49 -3.01 3.87
CA LEU A 21 0.11 -3.62 2.60
C LEU A 21 1.14 -3.34 1.50
N VAL A 22 1.56 -2.09 1.33
CA VAL A 22 2.52 -1.70 0.29
C VAL A 22 3.90 -2.30 0.57
N VAL A 23 4.37 -2.24 1.82
CA VAL A 23 5.66 -2.81 2.22
C VAL A 23 5.68 -4.32 2.04
N THR A 24 4.60 -5.02 2.41
CA THR A 24 4.53 -6.48 2.22
C THR A 24 4.53 -6.88 0.75
N LEU A 25 3.77 -6.18 -0.11
CA LEU A 25 3.83 -6.38 -1.56
C LEU A 25 5.24 -6.13 -2.11
N PHE A 26 5.89 -5.06 -1.67
CA PHE A 26 7.25 -4.74 -2.12
C PHE A 26 8.26 -5.82 -1.72
N VAL A 27 8.22 -6.28 -0.45
CA VAL A 27 9.08 -7.37 0.04
C VAL A 27 8.82 -8.67 -0.71
N LEU A 28 7.55 -9.01 -0.99
CA LEU A 28 7.20 -10.18 -1.81
C LEU A 28 7.73 -10.06 -3.23
N GLY A 29 7.66 -8.87 -3.84
CA GLY A 29 8.22 -8.59 -5.16
C GLY A 29 9.73 -8.81 -5.21
N ILE A 30 10.47 -8.31 -4.22
CA ILE A 30 11.92 -8.51 -4.12
C ILE A 30 12.27 -9.99 -3.91
N ARG A 31 11.53 -10.71 -3.05
CA ARG A 31 11.74 -12.16 -2.85
C ARG A 31 11.45 -12.97 -4.12
N ALA A 32 10.40 -12.61 -4.85
CA ALA A 32 10.06 -13.26 -6.12
C ALA A 32 11.14 -13.00 -7.18
N LEU A 33 11.63 -11.76 -7.28
CA LEU A 33 12.72 -11.40 -8.19
C LEU A 33 14.02 -12.14 -7.85
N SER A 34 14.34 -12.26 -6.55
CA SER A 34 15.48 -13.06 -6.08
C SER A 34 15.34 -14.56 -6.39
N SER A 35 14.13 -15.05 -6.66
CA SER A 35 13.87 -16.44 -7.02
C SER A 35 13.74 -16.65 -8.54
N ASP A 36 14.11 -15.64 -9.35
CA ASP A 36 13.91 -15.56 -10.81
C ASP A 36 12.43 -15.69 -11.26
N LYS A 37 11.48 -15.47 -10.35
CA LYS A 37 10.04 -15.56 -10.63
C LYS A 37 9.52 -14.22 -11.17
N LYS A 38 9.78 -13.95 -12.45
CA LYS A 38 9.46 -12.67 -13.12
C LYS A 38 7.98 -12.29 -13.06
N GLY A 39 7.07 -13.24 -13.32
CA GLY A 39 5.62 -12.97 -13.28
C GLY A 39 5.12 -12.48 -11.92
N PRO A 40 5.35 -13.24 -10.82
CA PRO A 40 5.00 -12.81 -9.47
C PRO A 40 5.68 -11.50 -9.01
N ALA A 41 6.93 -11.27 -9.44
CA ALA A 41 7.62 -10.02 -9.14
C ALA A 41 6.91 -8.82 -9.79
N VAL A 42 6.61 -8.91 -11.08
CA VAL A 42 5.88 -7.86 -11.82
C VAL A 42 4.49 -7.63 -11.22
N ALA A 43 3.75 -8.69 -10.89
CA ALA A 43 2.43 -8.57 -10.26
C ALA A 43 2.50 -7.82 -8.91
N SER A 44 3.53 -8.09 -8.11
CA SER A 44 3.71 -7.43 -6.81
C SER A 44 3.99 -5.93 -6.96
N PHE A 45 4.88 -5.56 -7.89
CA PHE A 45 5.16 -4.14 -8.18
C PHE A 45 3.99 -3.43 -8.84
N ALA A 46 3.28 -4.09 -9.77
CA ALA A 46 2.06 -3.57 -10.36
C ALA A 46 0.99 -3.32 -9.29
N GLY A 47 0.88 -4.19 -8.28
CA GLY A 47 0.04 -3.97 -7.11
C GLY A 47 0.40 -2.68 -6.36
N CYS A 48 1.69 -2.43 -6.10
CA CYS A 48 2.11 -1.16 -5.47
C CYS A 48 1.73 0.07 -6.31
N VAL A 49 1.94 0.01 -7.63
CA VAL A 49 1.55 1.09 -8.55
C VAL A 49 0.03 1.31 -8.52
N ALA A 50 -0.76 0.24 -8.53
CA ALA A 50 -2.22 0.33 -8.47
C ALA A 50 -2.71 1.01 -7.18
N VAL A 51 -2.09 0.70 -6.04
CA VAL A 51 -2.43 1.36 -4.75
C VAL A 51 -2.16 2.87 -4.82
N VAL A 52 -1.01 3.28 -5.39
CA VAL A 52 -0.68 4.70 -5.56
C VAL A 52 -1.65 5.39 -6.50
N LEU A 53 -1.95 4.77 -7.64
CA LEU A 53 -2.90 5.32 -8.62
C LEU A 53 -4.31 5.44 -8.04
N TYR A 54 -4.74 4.47 -7.23
CA TYR A 54 -6.01 4.55 -6.51
C TYR A 54 -6.03 5.76 -5.55
N GLY A 55 -4.98 5.93 -4.73
CA GLY A 55 -4.84 7.11 -3.88
C GLY A 55 -4.88 8.42 -4.67
N LEU A 56 -4.19 8.49 -5.81
CA LEU A 56 -4.18 9.65 -6.68
C LEU A 56 -5.58 9.95 -7.26
N SER A 57 -6.31 8.91 -7.67
CA SER A 57 -7.67 9.04 -8.21
C SER A 57 -8.66 9.59 -7.18
N LEU A 58 -8.52 9.24 -5.90
CA LEU A 58 -9.37 9.74 -4.82
C LEU A 58 -9.08 11.21 -4.43
N ILE A 59 -7.90 11.73 -4.77
CA ILE A 59 -7.52 13.11 -4.47
C ILE A 59 -7.94 14.05 -5.60
N ILE A 60 -7.81 13.60 -6.85
CA ILE A 60 -8.03 14.42 -8.05
C ILE A 60 -9.49 14.42 -8.48
N LEU A 61 -10.21 13.30 -8.32
CA LEU A 61 -11.62 13.14 -8.70
C LEU A 61 -12.54 13.47 -7.52
#